data_AF-A0A2E0H8P0-F1
#
_entry.id   AF-A0A2E0H8P0-F1
#
_cell.length_a   1.000
_cell.length_b   1.000
_cell.length_c   1.000
_cell.angle_alpha   90.00
_cell.angle_beta   90.00
_cell.angle_gamma   90.00
#
_symmetry.space_group_name_H-M   'P 1'
#
loop_
_entity.id
_entity.type
_entity.pdbx_description
1 polymer ?
#
loop_
_entity_poly.entity_id
_entity_poly.type
_entity_poly.pdbx_seq_one_letter_code
_entity_poly.pdbx_strand_id
1 'polypeptide(L)'
;MRGREQIEEKFDIVQHLAKEFARFVNRVQNGQVDMLGAFLIESEWENYIGDSKEVLQSLELAGFIIMPKEPTEKMVQAADASLSSGLMGERGAQNYIKHVFGAMVDEWLNSYDTNLVLDIFSMAIARASDPKARADTTGENTSYQRFRKQAQDVVSGIQKNGAIIAPDEATADMIAKGVSETAENKTQASEQTGGNSDYIASIYENMVKARNEK
;
A
#
# COMPACT_ATOMS: atom_id res chain seq x y z
N MET A 1 -26.37 -23.36 16.83
CA MET A 1 -26.05 -21.92 16.75
C MET A 1 -25.37 -21.69 15.42
N ARG A 2 -25.94 -20.87 14.53
CA ARG A 2 -25.38 -20.57 13.20
C ARG A 2 -24.04 -19.85 13.39
N GLY A 3 -22.97 -20.38 12.81
CA GLY A 3 -21.73 -19.64 12.65
C GLY A 3 -22.04 -18.38 11.85
N ARG A 4 -21.69 -17.21 12.39
CA ARG A 4 -21.59 -16.03 11.56
C ARG A 4 -20.53 -16.36 10.53
N GLU A 5 -20.91 -16.43 9.26
CA GLU A 5 -19.96 -16.25 8.18
C GLU A 5 -19.25 -14.95 8.50
N GLN A 6 -17.95 -15.02 8.80
CA GLN A 6 -17.10 -13.84 8.72
C GLN A 6 -17.19 -13.42 7.26
N ILE A 7 -18.04 -12.43 6.99
CA ILE A 7 -17.90 -11.64 5.78
C ILE A 7 -16.49 -11.08 5.91
N GLU A 8 -15.54 -11.60 5.14
CA GLU A 8 -14.24 -10.96 4.98
C GLU A 8 -14.55 -9.55 4.49
N GLU A 9 -14.55 -8.59 5.40
CA GLU A 9 -14.70 -7.18 5.08
C GLU A 9 -13.49 -6.85 4.22
N LYS A 10 -13.70 -6.78 2.90
CA LYS A 10 -12.65 -6.49 1.94
C LYS A 10 -11.97 -5.20 2.38
N PHE A 11 -10.66 -5.27 2.61
CA PHE A 11 -9.89 -4.13 3.11
C PHE A 11 -10.10 -2.90 2.23
N ASP A 12 -10.84 -1.92 2.75
CA ASP A 12 -11.00 -0.60 2.16
C ASP A 12 -10.02 0.34 2.85
N ILE A 13 -8.99 0.76 2.10
CA ILE A 13 -7.95 1.63 2.63
C ILE A 13 -8.49 2.99 3.10
N VAL A 14 -9.49 3.55 2.42
CA VAL A 14 -10.08 4.84 2.79
C VAL A 14 -10.79 4.70 4.14
N GLN A 15 -11.57 3.64 4.30
CA GLN A 15 -12.24 3.31 5.55
C GLN A 15 -11.23 3.02 6.67
N HIS A 16 -10.18 2.24 6.38
CA HIS A 16 -9.14 1.92 7.35
C HIS A 16 -8.46 3.18 7.89
N LEU A 17 -8.00 4.06 7.00
CA LEU A 17 -7.37 5.33 7.37
C LEU A 17 -8.32 6.23 8.15
N ALA A 18 -9.59 6.29 7.75
CA ALA A 18 -10.58 7.13 8.40
C ALA A 18 -10.87 6.64 9.83
N LYS A 19 -10.93 5.32 10.04
CA LYS A 19 -11.05 4.70 11.37
C LYS A 19 -9.81 4.95 12.21
N GLU A 20 -8.61 4.92 11.64
CA GLU A 20 -7.36 5.26 12.36
C GLU A 20 -7.31 6.74 12.77
N PHE A 21 -7.76 7.66 11.92
CA PHE A 21 -7.87 9.07 12.27
C PHE A 21 -8.91 9.31 13.37
N ALA A 22 -10.08 8.68 13.28
CA ALA A 22 -11.08 8.73 14.34
C ALA A 22 -10.56 8.15 15.66
N ARG A 23 -9.82 7.03 15.62
CA ARG A 23 -9.14 6.45 16.80
C ARG A 23 -8.16 7.42 17.43
N PHE A 24 -7.38 8.10 16.59
CA PHE A 24 -6.40 9.05 17.04
C PHE A 24 -7.04 10.27 17.71
N VAL A 25 -8.01 10.90 17.07
CA VAL A 25 -8.71 12.07 17.63
C VAL A 25 -9.40 11.72 18.95
N ASN A 26 -10.06 10.56 19.01
CA ASN A 26 -10.67 10.08 20.25
C ASN A 26 -9.65 9.85 21.37
N ARG A 27 -8.45 9.33 21.08
CA ARG A 27 -7.36 9.19 22.06
C ARG A 27 -6.88 10.53 22.58
N VAL A 28 -6.72 11.51 21.69
CA VAL A 28 -6.26 12.86 22.05
C VAL A 28 -7.29 13.59 22.91
N GLN A 29 -8.58 13.42 22.62
CA GLN A 29 -9.65 14.08 23.36
C GLN A 29 -9.96 13.43 24.72
N ASN A 30 -9.89 12.10 24.81
CA ASN A 30 -10.39 11.36 25.98
C ASN A 30 -9.28 10.75 26.86
N GLY A 31 -8.02 10.76 26.45
CA GLY A 31 -6.88 10.23 27.23
C GLY A 31 -6.83 8.69 27.37
N GLN A 32 -7.91 7.97 27.05
CA GLN A 32 -7.99 6.50 26.94
C GLN A 32 -8.99 6.09 25.85
N VAL A 33 -8.76 4.96 25.17
CA VAL A 33 -9.79 4.31 24.33
C VAL A 33 -10.56 3.33 25.20
N ASP A 34 -11.63 3.79 25.83
CA ASP A 34 -12.56 2.91 26.53
C ASP A 34 -13.61 2.34 25.56
N MET A 35 -14.44 1.39 25.99
CA MET A 35 -15.46 0.72 25.16
C MET A 35 -16.43 1.71 24.48
N LEU A 36 -16.67 2.88 25.10
CA LEU A 36 -17.44 3.99 24.52
C LEU A 36 -16.68 4.72 23.40
N GLY A 37 -15.34 4.79 23.48
CA GLY A 37 -14.50 5.35 22.42
C GLY A 37 -14.52 4.48 21.15
N ALA A 38 -14.59 3.16 21.29
CA ALA A 38 -14.75 2.25 20.15
C ALA A 38 -16.09 2.45 19.41
N PHE A 39 -17.17 2.72 20.15
CA PHE A 39 -18.47 3.05 19.57
C PHE A 39 -18.45 4.41 18.86
N LEU A 40 -17.81 5.42 19.45
CA LEU A 40 -17.62 6.74 18.84
C LEU A 40 -16.83 6.67 17.53
N ILE A 41 -15.79 5.84 17.46
CA ILE A 41 -15.02 5.60 16.23
C ILE A 41 -15.92 5.08 15.10
N GLU A 42 -16.77 4.10 15.37
CA GLU A 42 -17.68 3.54 14.36
C GLU A 42 -18.78 4.55 13.94
N SER A 43 -19.11 5.54 14.77
CA SER A 43 -20.05 6.62 14.42
C SER A 43 -19.42 7.83 13.73
N GLU A 44 -18.12 8.07 13.92
CA GLU A 44 -17.48 9.34 13.50
C GLU A 44 -16.45 9.19 12.38
N TRP A 45 -16.02 7.96 12.04
CA TRP A 45 -14.98 7.76 11.04
C TRP A 45 -15.35 8.34 9.67
N GLU A 46 -16.63 8.37 9.30
CA GLU A 46 -17.08 8.92 8.01
C GLU A 46 -16.66 10.40 7.82
N ASN A 47 -16.52 11.16 8.91
CA ASN A 47 -16.07 12.55 8.88
C ASN A 47 -14.61 12.71 8.41
N TYR A 48 -13.81 11.63 8.47
CA TYR A 48 -12.40 11.62 8.11
C TYR A 48 -12.14 11.01 6.73
N ILE A 49 -13.18 10.64 5.97
CA ILE A 49 -13.04 10.11 4.60
C ILE A 49 -12.31 11.11 3.70
N GLY A 50 -12.55 12.41 3.86
CA GLY A 50 -11.86 13.46 3.11
C GLY A 50 -10.35 13.45 3.36
N ASP A 51 -9.94 13.43 4.64
CA ASP A 51 -8.54 13.37 5.04
C ASP A 51 -7.86 12.08 4.52
N SER A 52 -8.54 10.95 4.59
CA SER A 52 -8.04 9.68 4.05
C SER A 52 -7.77 9.77 2.56
N LYS A 53 -8.64 10.43 1.78
CA LYS A 53 -8.42 10.63 0.34
C LYS A 53 -7.27 11.59 0.05
N GLU A 54 -7.12 12.66 0.83
CA GLU A 54 -5.99 13.58 0.69
C GLU A 54 -4.65 12.89 0.97
N VAL A 55 -4.60 11.96 1.93
CA VAL A 55 -3.41 11.14 2.19
C VAL A 55 -3.06 10.28 0.99
N LEU A 56 -4.04 9.60 0.40
CA LEU A 56 -3.82 8.77 -0.79
C LEU A 56 -3.32 9.61 -1.96
N GLN A 57 -3.90 10.79 -2.18
CA GLN A 57 -3.42 11.74 -3.20
C GLN A 57 -1.99 12.21 -2.91
N SER A 58 -1.67 12.49 -1.64
CA SER A 58 -0.32 12.91 -1.25
C SER A 58 0.72 11.81 -1.44
N LEU A 59 0.34 10.54 -1.21
CA LEU A 59 1.17 9.39 -1.53
C LEU A 59 1.41 9.29 -3.04
N GLU A 60 0.35 9.39 -3.85
CA GLU A 60 0.47 9.32 -5.31
C GLU A 60 1.35 10.45 -5.87
N LEU A 61 1.19 11.67 -5.38
CA LEU A 61 2.04 12.81 -5.76
C LEU A 61 3.51 12.63 -5.35
N ALA A 62 3.77 11.84 -4.31
CA ALA A 62 5.10 11.52 -3.83
C ALA A 62 5.71 10.27 -4.51
N GLY A 63 5.04 9.69 -5.50
CA GLY A 63 5.49 8.48 -6.19
C GLY A 63 5.23 7.19 -5.40
N PHE A 64 4.22 7.19 -4.52
CA PHE A 64 3.82 6.02 -3.75
C PHE A 64 2.38 5.62 -4.01
N ILE A 65 2.13 4.33 -3.94
CA ILE A 65 0.82 3.73 -4.10
C ILE A 65 0.57 2.72 -3.00
N ILE A 66 -0.72 2.49 -2.72
CA ILE A 66 -1.15 1.37 -1.88
C ILE A 66 -1.61 0.25 -2.80
N MET A 67 -1.07 -0.94 -2.57
CA MET A 67 -1.38 -2.13 -3.35
C MET A 67 -1.46 -3.36 -2.44
N PRO A 68 -2.17 -4.43 -2.84
CA PRO A 68 -2.21 -5.65 -2.04
C PRO A 68 -0.82 -6.30 -2.00
N LYS A 69 -0.47 -6.85 -0.84
CA LYS A 69 0.80 -7.57 -0.62
C LYS A 69 0.86 -8.82 -1.50
N GLU A 70 -0.25 -9.56 -1.52
CA GLU A 70 -0.42 -10.69 -2.43
C GLU A 70 -1.10 -10.20 -3.72
N PRO A 71 -0.48 -10.42 -4.89
CA PRO A 71 -1.04 -9.93 -6.14
C PRO A 71 -2.35 -10.62 -6.49
N THR A 72 -3.34 -9.83 -6.92
CA THR A 72 -4.64 -10.37 -7.37
C THR A 72 -4.51 -11.08 -8.72
N GLU A 73 -5.48 -11.92 -9.06
CA GLU A 73 -5.51 -12.59 -10.37
C GLU A 73 -5.46 -11.59 -11.52
N LYS A 74 -6.13 -10.44 -11.40
CA LYS A 74 -6.11 -9.38 -12.41
C LYS A 74 -4.74 -8.73 -12.58
N MET A 75 -4.03 -8.50 -11.47
CA MET A 75 -2.65 -8.00 -11.54
C MET A 75 -1.77 -8.99 -12.31
N VAL A 76 -1.89 -10.27 -12.01
CA VAL A 76 -1.13 -11.33 -12.68
C VAL A 76 -1.51 -11.41 -14.16
N GLN A 77 -2.80 -11.35 -14.50
CA GLN A 77 -3.28 -11.35 -15.89
C GLN A 77 -2.79 -10.12 -16.68
N ALA A 78 -2.75 -8.94 -16.05
CA ALA A 78 -2.25 -7.73 -16.69
C ALA A 78 -0.76 -7.82 -17.03
N ALA A 79 0.05 -8.42 -16.15
CA ALA A 79 1.43 -8.74 -16.44
C ALA A 79 1.56 -9.85 -17.50
N ASP A 80 0.72 -10.89 -17.45
CA ASP A 80 0.75 -12.00 -18.41
C ASP A 80 0.34 -11.57 -19.84
N ALA A 81 -0.57 -10.59 -19.97
CA ALA A 81 -0.92 -10.01 -21.27
C ALA A 81 0.27 -9.37 -21.98
N SER A 82 1.30 -8.94 -21.24
CA SER A 82 2.55 -8.42 -21.82
C SER A 82 3.48 -9.51 -22.37
N LEU A 83 3.24 -10.79 -22.03
CA LEU A 83 4.00 -11.97 -22.45
C LEU A 83 3.52 -12.57 -23.78
N SER A 84 2.74 -11.85 -24.61
CA SER A 84 2.03 -12.36 -25.79
C SER A 84 2.90 -12.81 -26.98
N SER A 85 3.88 -13.68 -26.74
CA SER A 85 4.56 -14.52 -27.72
C SER A 85 5.02 -15.85 -27.09
N GLY A 86 4.06 -16.68 -26.68
CA GLY A 86 4.09 -18.13 -26.92
C GLY A 86 5.16 -19.00 -26.25
N LEU A 87 5.46 -18.87 -24.95
CA LEU A 87 6.48 -19.73 -24.30
C LEU A 87 6.04 -20.50 -23.05
N MET A 88 4.84 -20.25 -22.53
CA MET A 88 4.41 -20.83 -21.25
C MET A 88 2.95 -21.28 -21.35
N GLY A 89 2.64 -22.46 -20.80
CA GLY A 89 1.26 -22.74 -20.40
C GLY A 89 0.84 -21.74 -19.32
N GLU A 90 -0.43 -21.33 -19.30
CA GLU A 90 -0.99 -20.27 -18.43
C GLU A 90 -0.52 -20.36 -16.97
N ARG A 91 -0.35 -21.58 -16.44
CA ARG A 91 0.06 -21.80 -15.05
C ARG A 91 1.53 -21.48 -14.75
N GLY A 92 2.43 -21.66 -15.73
CA GLY A 92 3.86 -21.42 -15.56
C GLY A 92 4.20 -19.93 -15.56
N ALA A 93 3.58 -19.16 -16.46
CA ALA A 93 3.76 -17.72 -16.54
C ALA A 93 3.22 -16.99 -15.29
N GLN A 94 2.04 -17.41 -14.80
CA GLN A 94 1.47 -16.84 -13.58
C GLN A 94 2.35 -17.06 -12.35
N ASN A 95 2.93 -18.26 -12.19
CA ASN A 95 3.85 -18.54 -11.09
C ASN A 95 5.11 -17.68 -11.19
N TYR A 96 5.68 -17.58 -12.39
CA TYR A 96 6.85 -16.74 -12.65
C TYR A 96 6.60 -15.27 -12.28
N ILE A 97 5.49 -14.68 -12.75
CA ILE A 97 5.10 -13.29 -12.47
C ILE A 97 4.98 -13.06 -10.96
N LYS A 98 4.30 -13.96 -10.24
CA LYS A 98 4.14 -13.86 -8.78
C LYS A 98 5.48 -13.89 -8.04
N HIS A 99 6.40 -14.77 -8.44
CA HIS A 99 7.72 -14.86 -7.83
C HIS A 99 8.57 -13.61 -8.07
N VAL A 100 8.66 -13.15 -9.32
CA VAL A 100 9.41 -11.94 -9.67
C VAL A 100 8.85 -10.73 -8.95
N PHE A 101 7.54 -10.52 -9.02
CA PHE A 101 6.87 -9.40 -8.35
C PHE A 101 7.09 -9.44 -6.83
N GLY A 102 6.96 -10.62 -6.21
CA GLY A 102 7.23 -10.80 -4.79
C GLY A 102 8.65 -10.41 -4.41
N ALA A 103 9.65 -10.86 -5.17
CA ALA A 103 11.06 -10.53 -4.92
C ALA A 103 11.34 -9.01 -5.07
N MET A 104 10.75 -8.37 -6.08
CA MET A 104 10.85 -6.91 -6.26
C MET A 104 10.27 -6.16 -5.05
N VAL A 105 9.07 -6.56 -4.61
CA VAL A 105 8.40 -5.95 -3.45
C VAL A 105 9.16 -6.20 -2.16
N ASP A 106 9.70 -7.40 -1.94
CA ASP A 106 10.48 -7.71 -0.76
C ASP A 106 11.78 -6.89 -0.70
N GLU A 107 12.46 -6.68 -1.84
CA GLU A 107 13.61 -5.79 -1.93
C GLU A 107 13.27 -4.37 -1.53
N TRP A 108 12.15 -3.85 -2.06
CA TRP A 108 11.64 -2.55 -1.65
C TRP A 108 11.44 -2.48 -0.14
N LEU A 109 10.69 -3.42 0.44
CA LEU A 109 10.38 -3.42 1.87
C LEU A 109 11.62 -3.53 2.77
N ASN A 110 12.69 -4.19 2.30
CA ASN A 110 13.95 -4.34 3.04
C ASN A 110 14.86 -3.11 2.92
N SER A 111 14.80 -2.40 1.79
CA SER A 111 15.58 -1.17 1.54
C SER A 111 14.82 0.12 1.91
N TYR A 112 13.58 -0.04 2.38
CA TYR A 112 12.61 1.05 2.49
C TYR A 112 12.98 2.10 3.54
N ASP A 113 13.47 3.27 3.09
CA ASP A 113 13.43 4.48 3.91
C ASP A 113 12.02 5.12 3.84
N THR A 114 11.23 4.86 4.87
CA THR A 114 9.83 5.31 4.97
C THR A 114 9.67 6.77 5.39
N ASN A 115 10.75 7.54 5.52
CA ASN A 115 10.69 8.86 6.14
C ASN A 115 9.66 9.80 5.50
N LEU A 116 9.58 9.84 4.16
CA LEU A 116 8.62 10.66 3.43
C LEU A 116 7.17 10.16 3.63
N VAL A 117 6.95 8.85 3.63
CA VAL A 117 5.64 8.27 3.88
C VAL A 117 5.17 8.53 5.31
N LEU A 118 6.06 8.38 6.29
CA LEU A 118 5.78 8.73 7.68
C LEU A 118 5.48 10.22 7.83
N ASP A 119 6.17 11.09 7.10
CA ASP A 119 5.91 12.54 7.10
C ASP A 119 4.52 12.86 6.53
N ILE A 120 4.12 12.24 5.41
CA ILE A 120 2.78 12.39 4.82
C ILE A 120 1.69 12.00 5.83
N PHE A 121 1.80 10.82 6.44
CA PHE A 121 0.84 10.37 7.45
C PHE A 121 0.85 11.27 8.69
N SER A 122 2.03 11.69 9.14
CA SER A 122 2.15 12.56 10.32
C SER A 122 1.54 13.94 10.09
N MET A 123 1.68 14.51 8.90
CA MET A 123 1.02 15.76 8.51
C MET A 123 -0.50 15.60 8.45
N ALA A 124 -1.00 14.50 7.89
CA ALA A 124 -2.43 14.22 7.84
C ALA A 124 -3.04 14.05 9.24
N ILE A 125 -2.36 13.31 10.12
CA ILE A 125 -2.77 13.17 11.53
C ILE A 125 -2.76 14.52 12.23
N ALA A 126 -1.75 15.37 11.97
CA ALA A 126 -1.70 16.71 12.53
C ALA A 126 -2.92 17.56 12.12
N ARG A 127 -3.31 17.52 10.84
CA ARG A 127 -4.51 18.21 10.33
C ARG A 127 -5.80 17.66 10.94
N ALA A 128 -5.93 16.34 11.06
CA ALA A 128 -7.08 15.72 11.70
C ALA A 128 -7.19 16.08 13.20
N SER A 129 -6.04 16.29 13.86
CA SER A 129 -5.97 16.64 15.29
C SER A 129 -6.35 18.08 15.62
N ASP A 130 -6.29 18.98 14.64
CA ASP A 130 -6.66 20.40 14.79
C ASP A 130 -7.54 20.87 13.63
N PRO A 131 -8.87 20.63 13.71
CA PRO A 131 -9.79 21.05 12.66
C PRO A 131 -9.84 22.57 12.44
N LYS A 132 -9.41 23.39 13.42
CA LYS A 132 -9.38 24.86 13.29
C LYS A 132 -8.19 25.33 12.45
N ALA A 133 -7.08 24.59 12.46
CA ALA A 133 -5.92 24.84 11.60
C ALA A 133 -6.20 24.59 10.10
N ARG A 134 -7.31 23.92 9.74
CA ARG A 134 -7.73 23.74 8.33
C ARG A 134 -8.03 25.06 7.61
N ALA A 135 -8.34 26.13 8.35
CA ALA A 135 -8.68 27.44 7.76
C ALA A 135 -7.45 28.33 7.52
N ASP A 136 -6.35 28.12 8.26
CA ASP A 136 -5.13 28.92 8.13
C ASP A 136 -4.16 28.26 7.16
N THR A 137 -4.09 28.81 5.95
CA THR A 137 -3.26 28.33 4.83
C THR A 137 -1.76 28.61 5.00
N THR A 138 -1.34 29.09 6.17
CA THR A 138 0.02 29.56 6.44
C THR A 138 0.54 28.95 7.73
N GLY A 139 1.13 27.77 7.65
CA GLY A 139 1.81 27.18 8.79
C GLY A 139 2.50 25.90 8.39
N GLU A 140 3.78 26.00 8.02
CA GLU A 140 4.71 24.88 8.13
C GLU A 140 4.71 24.41 9.59
N ASN A 141 3.82 23.46 9.88
CA ASN A 141 3.55 23.05 11.24
C ASN A 141 4.64 22.04 11.62
N THR A 142 5.85 22.51 11.96
CA THR A 142 6.99 21.70 12.45
C THR A 142 6.61 20.74 13.60
N SER A 143 5.42 20.91 14.17
CA SER A 143 4.77 20.03 15.14
C SER A 143 4.39 18.64 14.61
N TYR A 144 4.30 18.40 13.30
CA TYR A 144 3.78 17.12 12.77
C TYR A 144 4.66 15.91 13.15
N GLN A 145 5.97 16.11 13.33
CA GLN A 145 6.92 15.06 13.75
C GLN A 145 6.53 14.39 15.07
N ARG A 146 5.76 15.06 15.93
CA ARG A 146 5.25 14.45 17.18
C ARG A 146 4.28 13.27 16.93
N PHE A 147 3.70 13.18 15.74
CA PHE A 147 2.78 12.12 15.33
C PHE A 147 3.46 10.96 14.61
N ARG A 148 4.80 10.96 14.53
CA ARG A 148 5.57 9.94 13.80
C ARG A 148 5.29 8.52 14.31
N LYS A 149 5.10 8.34 15.62
CA LYS A 149 4.73 7.04 16.19
C LYS A 149 3.36 6.56 15.70
N GLN A 150 2.38 7.45 15.64
CA GLN A 150 1.05 7.11 15.15
C GLN A 150 1.05 6.87 13.64
N ALA A 151 1.85 7.61 12.88
CA ALA A 151 2.08 7.30 11.46
C ALA A 151 2.66 5.90 11.27
N GLN A 152 3.63 5.48 12.10
CA GLN A 152 4.17 4.12 12.07
C GLN A 152 3.10 3.06 12.40
N ASP A 153 2.22 3.32 13.38
CA ASP A 153 1.12 2.42 13.73
C ASP A 153 0.12 2.28 12.57
N VAL A 154 -0.20 3.39 11.87
CA VAL A 154 -1.07 3.37 10.67
C VAL A 154 -0.44 2.57 9.54
N VAL A 155 0.82 2.83 9.20
CA VAL A 155 1.53 2.08 8.15
C VAL A 155 1.60 0.59 8.49
N SER A 156 1.87 0.25 9.75
CA SER A 156 1.84 -1.13 10.23
C SER A 156 0.44 -1.74 10.14
N GLY A 157 -0.61 -0.95 10.35
CA GLY A 157 -2.01 -1.35 10.20
C GLY A 157 -2.36 -1.72 8.76
N ILE A 158 -1.87 -0.95 7.79
CA ILE A 158 -2.01 -1.24 6.35
C ILE A 158 -1.37 -2.60 6.03
N GLN A 159 -0.14 -2.84 6.50
CA GLN A 159 0.59 -4.10 6.31
C GLN A 159 -0.09 -5.30 6.95
N LYS A 160 -0.61 -5.15 8.17
CA LYS A 160 -1.35 -6.22 8.87
C LYS A 160 -2.64 -6.62 8.15
N ASN A 161 -3.24 -5.70 7.41
CA ASN A 161 -4.44 -5.96 6.62
C ASN A 161 -4.13 -6.42 5.17
N GLY A 162 -2.90 -6.82 4.89
CA GLY A 162 -2.53 -7.41 3.61
C GLY A 162 -2.28 -6.41 2.48
N ALA A 163 -2.07 -5.13 2.79
CA ALA A 163 -1.68 -4.11 1.82
C ALA A 163 -0.29 -3.56 2.12
N ILE A 164 0.38 -3.00 1.12
CA ILE A 164 1.71 -2.40 1.25
C ILE A 164 1.72 -1.02 0.60
N ILE A 165 2.67 -0.20 1.04
CA ILE A 165 3.01 1.06 0.38
C ILE A 165 4.25 0.80 -0.45
N ALA A 166 4.11 0.89 -1.76
CA ALA A 166 5.15 0.61 -2.74
C ALA A 166 5.32 1.84 -3.65
N PRO A 167 6.45 1.98 -4.36
CA PRO A 167 6.59 3.07 -5.32
C PRO A 167 5.60 2.87 -6.48
N ASP A 168 5.24 3.94 -7.19
CA ASP A 168 4.42 3.85 -8.40
C ASP A 168 5.18 3.22 -9.57
N GLU A 169 6.49 3.44 -9.62
CA GLU A 169 7.43 2.85 -10.58
C GLU A 169 8.49 1.98 -9.87
N ALA A 170 8.94 0.92 -10.53
CA ALA A 170 9.96 0.04 -9.93
C ALA A 170 11.30 0.76 -9.81
N THR A 171 11.92 0.71 -8.62
CA THR A 171 13.28 1.24 -8.45
C THR A 171 14.31 0.35 -9.15
N ALA A 172 15.52 0.89 -9.36
CA ALA A 172 16.62 0.13 -9.95
C ALA A 172 16.96 -1.14 -9.12
N ASP A 173 16.91 -1.04 -7.79
CA ASP A 173 17.20 -2.17 -6.89
C ASP A 173 16.10 -3.24 -6.98
N MET A 174 14.83 -2.82 -7.06
CA MET A 174 13.72 -3.74 -7.30
C MET A 174 13.90 -4.49 -8.62
N ILE A 175 14.20 -3.77 -9.71
CA ILE A 175 14.42 -4.38 -11.03
C ILE A 175 15.61 -5.34 -10.99
N ALA A 176 16.72 -4.94 -10.37
CA ALA A 176 17.90 -5.79 -10.22
C ALA A 176 17.58 -7.07 -9.43
N LYS A 177 16.79 -6.96 -8.36
CA LYS A 177 16.32 -8.13 -7.60
C LYS A 177 15.41 -9.02 -8.45
N GLY A 178 14.45 -8.43 -9.16
CA GLY A 178 13.58 -9.16 -10.07
C GLY A 178 14.38 -9.94 -11.11
N VAL A 179 15.37 -9.31 -11.78
CA VAL A 179 16.28 -9.98 -12.71
C VAL A 179 17.04 -11.13 -12.02
N SER A 180 17.57 -10.92 -10.81
CA SER A 180 18.29 -11.98 -10.08
C SER A 180 17.39 -13.20 -9.78
N GLU A 181 16.13 -12.96 -9.40
CA GLU A 181 15.15 -14.01 -9.10
C GLU A 181 14.83 -14.88 -10.32
N THR A 182 14.88 -14.29 -11.52
CA THR A 182 14.70 -15.06 -12.77
C THR A 182 15.89 -15.95 -13.08
N ALA A 183 17.12 -15.52 -12.73
CA ALA A 183 18.34 -16.29 -12.99
C ALA A 183 18.44 -17.52 -12.07
N GLU A 184 17.87 -17.43 -10.87
CA GLU A 184 17.79 -18.53 -9.90
C GLU A 184 16.67 -19.53 -10.25
N ASN A 185 15.53 -19.05 -10.74
CA ASN A 185 14.38 -19.87 -11.16
C ASN A 185 14.41 -20.26 -12.65
N LYS A 186 15.46 -20.98 -13.06
CA LYS A 186 15.67 -21.47 -14.43
C LYS A 186 14.45 -22.22 -15.00
N THR A 187 13.61 -21.50 -15.73
CA THR A 187 12.48 -22.00 -16.53
C THR A 187 12.69 -21.61 -18.00
N GLN A 188 11.99 -22.26 -18.93
CA GLN A 188 12.09 -21.93 -20.37
C GLN A 188 11.79 -20.44 -20.67
N ALA A 189 10.99 -19.75 -19.86
CA ALA A 189 10.80 -18.29 -19.99
C ALA A 189 11.97 -17.47 -19.44
N SER A 190 12.63 -17.92 -18.36
CA SER A 190 13.82 -17.23 -17.82
C SER A 190 14.95 -17.13 -18.84
N GLU A 191 15.07 -18.12 -19.73
CA GLU A 191 16.10 -18.18 -20.77
C GLU A 191 15.86 -17.17 -21.91
N GLN A 192 14.63 -16.66 -22.07
CA GLN A 192 14.28 -15.71 -23.13
C GLN A 192 14.08 -14.28 -22.63
N THR A 193 13.59 -14.07 -21.40
CA THR A 193 13.23 -12.74 -20.89
C THR A 193 13.75 -12.42 -19.49
N GLY A 194 14.29 -13.39 -18.75
CA GLY A 194 14.69 -13.20 -17.35
C GLY A 194 15.79 -12.14 -17.14
N GLY A 195 16.69 -12.00 -18.10
CA GLY A 195 17.77 -11.01 -18.05
C GLY A 195 17.39 -9.59 -18.49
N ASN A 196 16.16 -9.35 -18.96
CA ASN A 196 15.77 -8.06 -19.52
C ASN A 196 15.13 -7.15 -18.46
N SER A 197 15.89 -6.15 -18.00
CA SER A 197 15.44 -5.15 -17.02
C SER A 197 14.15 -4.41 -17.43
N ASP A 198 14.00 -4.07 -18.71
CA ASP A 198 12.81 -3.34 -19.22
C ASP A 198 11.56 -4.21 -19.13
N TYR A 199 11.72 -5.52 -19.38
CA TYR A 199 10.64 -6.47 -19.23
C TYR A 199 10.23 -6.64 -17.77
N ILE A 200 11.19 -6.77 -16.84
CA ILE A 200 10.91 -6.87 -15.40
C ILE A 200 10.22 -5.60 -14.87
N ALA A 201 10.65 -4.42 -15.32
CA ALA A 201 9.96 -3.17 -15.03
C ALA A 201 8.51 -3.18 -15.53
N SER A 202 8.27 -3.67 -16.75
CA SER A 202 6.92 -3.75 -17.32
C SER A 202 5.97 -4.68 -16.55
N ILE A 203 6.49 -5.79 -15.99
CA ILE A 203 5.70 -6.67 -15.11
C ILE A 203 5.17 -5.85 -13.92
N TYR A 204 6.06 -5.14 -13.24
CA TYR A 204 5.71 -4.34 -12.07
C TYR A 204 4.68 -3.26 -12.42
N GLU A 205 4.95 -2.46 -13.46
CA GLU A 205 4.05 -1.39 -13.89
C GLU A 205 2.65 -1.90 -14.25
N ASN A 206 2.56 -3.02 -14.97
CA ASN A 206 1.27 -3.59 -15.37
C ASN A 206 0.48 -4.09 -14.16
N MET A 207 1.16 -4.72 -13.20
CA MET A 207 0.55 -5.15 -11.94
C MET A 207 0.08 -3.97 -11.10
N VAL A 208 0.89 -2.92 -11.00
CA VAL A 208 0.55 -1.67 -10.32
C VAL A 208 -0.67 -1.01 -10.94
N LYS A 209 -0.75 -0.93 -12.28
CA LYS A 209 -1.91 -0.35 -12.98
C LYS A 209 -3.20 -1.15 -12.71
N ALA A 210 -3.11 -2.47 -12.66
CA ALA A 210 -4.25 -3.35 -12.41
C ALA A 210 -4.63 -3.52 -10.93
N ARG A 211 -3.92 -2.88 -9.98
CA ARG A 211 -4.11 -3.08 -8.52
C ARG A 211 -5.53 -2.83 -8.00
N ASN A 212 -6.26 -1.89 -8.63
CA ASN A 212 -7.60 -1.49 -8.23
C ASN A 212 -8.70 -2.23 -9.01
N GLU A 213 -8.33 -3.06 -9.98
CA GLU A 213 -9.31 -3.78 -10.78
C GLU A 213 -9.91 -4.93 -9.97
N LYS A 214 -11.24 -4.97 -9.91
CA LYS A 214 -12.02 -6.02 -9.22
C LYS A 214 -12.40 -7.12 -10.17
#